data_AF-A0A661C5P6-F1
#
_entry.id   AF-A0A661C5P6-F1
#
_cell.length_a   1.000
_cell.length_b   1.000
_cell.length_c   1.000
_cell.angle_alpha   90.00
_cell.angle_beta   90.00
_cell.angle_gamma   90.00
#
_symmetry.space_group_name_H-M   'P 1'
#
loop_
_entity.id
_entity.type
_entity.pdbx_description
1 polymer ?
#
loop_
_entity_poly.entity_id
_entity_poly.type
_entity_poly.pdbx_seq_one_letter_code
_entity_poly.pdbx_strand_id
1 'polypeptide(L)'
;MLISCAEEIDPRIAFEKGDYASAFPIWKLRAEQNNLEAQNFLGIHYLLGLGVKRDVLLAKKWYEKAAIAGHPDAQRNLGVMYESGRGLVRDFEKAYIWLYAAYRQGHPRAA
;
A
#
# COMPACT_ATOMS: atom_id res chain seq x y z
N MET A 1 33.33 1.35 9.66
CA MET A 1 32.85 0.27 10.56
C MET A 1 31.61 0.78 11.28
N LEU A 2 30.69 -0.11 11.66
CA LEU A 2 29.29 0.11 12.07
C LEU A 2 28.39 -0.01 10.83
N ILE A 3 27.57 -1.06 10.67
CA ILE A 3 26.61 -1.61 11.63
C ILE A 3 26.67 -3.14 11.62
N SER A 4 26.65 -3.71 12.82
CA SER A 4 26.63 -5.14 13.10
C SER A 4 25.35 -5.81 12.62
N CYS A 5 25.44 -7.10 12.38
CA CYS A 5 24.41 -8.08 12.06
C CYS A 5 23.14 -8.01 12.95
N ALA A 6 22.32 -6.97 12.82
CA ALA A 6 20.89 -7.17 12.97
C ALA A 6 20.50 -8.01 11.75
N GLU A 7 19.88 -9.18 11.97
CA GLU A 7 19.19 -9.91 10.92
C GLU A 7 18.46 -8.89 10.04
N GLU A 8 18.67 -8.91 8.73
CA GLU A 8 17.84 -8.11 7.83
C GLU A 8 16.42 -8.62 8.00
N ILE A 9 15.67 -8.02 8.94
CA ILE A 9 14.28 -8.36 9.20
C ILE A 9 13.57 -8.09 7.89
N ASP A 10 13.19 -9.15 7.18
CA ASP A 10 12.35 -9.01 6.02
C ASP A 10 11.00 -8.44 6.51
N PRO A 11 10.66 -7.19 6.14
CA PRO A 11 9.46 -6.56 6.63
C PRO A 11 8.20 -7.29 6.16
N ARG A 12 8.28 -8.11 5.09
CA ARG A 12 7.20 -8.98 4.64
C ARG A 12 6.99 -10.13 5.61
N ILE A 13 8.06 -10.82 6.03
CA ILE A 13 7.98 -11.90 7.02
C ILE A 13 7.46 -11.38 8.36
N ALA A 14 7.95 -10.21 8.80
CA ALA A 14 7.44 -9.58 10.03
C ALA A 14 5.95 -9.24 9.92
N PHE A 15 5.52 -8.68 8.79
CA PHE A 15 4.11 -8.38 8.51
C PHE A 15 3.23 -9.65 8.52
N GLU A 16 3.68 -10.74 7.89
CA GLU A 16 2.96 -12.02 7.85
C GLU A 16 2.83 -12.66 9.24
N LYS A 17 3.83 -12.48 10.10
CA LYS A 17 3.80 -12.92 11.51
C LYS A 17 2.98 -12.02 12.43
N GLY A 18 2.48 -10.88 11.92
CA GLY A 18 1.73 -9.90 12.71
C GLY A 18 2.60 -8.92 13.49
N ASP A 19 3.92 -8.94 13.32
CA ASP A 19 4.83 -7.95 13.90
C ASP A 19 4.90 -6.70 13.01
N TYR A 20 3.80 -5.96 13.00
CA TYR A 20 3.64 -4.76 12.19
C TYR A 20 4.50 -3.60 12.67
N ALA A 21 4.82 -3.56 13.98
CA ALA A 21 5.61 -2.48 14.55
C ALA A 21 7.06 -2.53 14.05
N SER A 22 7.65 -3.72 13.96
CA SER A 22 8.99 -3.91 13.40
C SER A 22 9.01 -3.74 11.87
N ALA A 23 7.95 -4.15 11.17
CA ALA A 23 7.86 -3.99 9.71
C ALA A 23 7.71 -2.53 9.26
N PHE A 24 6.96 -1.72 10.01
CA PHE A 24 6.60 -0.35 9.64
C PHE A 24 7.79 0.57 9.30
N PRO A 25 8.85 0.71 10.13
CA PRO A 25 9.96 1.63 9.82
C PRO A 25 10.70 1.24 8.53
N ILE A 26 10.80 -0.06 8.23
CA ILE A 26 11.43 -0.56 7.01
C ILE A 26 10.57 -0.24 5.78
N TRP A 27 9.25 -0.48 5.86
CA TRP A 27 8.33 -0.07 4.81
C TRP A 27 8.33 1.43 4.59
N LYS A 28 8.41 2.22 5.68
CA LYS A 28 8.50 3.68 5.60
C LYS A 28 9.73 4.13 4.82
N LEU A 29 10.91 3.63 5.20
CA LEU A 29 12.18 3.94 4.54
C LEU A 29 12.13 3.59 3.04
N ARG A 30 11.68 2.38 2.69
CA ARG A 30 11.60 1.93 1.30
C ARG A 30 10.58 2.73 0.48
N ALA A 31 9.44 3.10 1.07
CA ALA A 31 8.41 3.89 0.40
C ALA A 31 8.87 5.32 0.08
N GLU A 32 9.65 5.92 0.99
CA GLU A 32 10.32 7.21 0.80
C GLU A 32 11.36 7.15 -0.34
N GLN A 33 11.98 5.98 -0.55
CA GLN A 33 12.85 5.68 -1.70
C GLN A 33 12.09 5.28 -2.98
N ASN A 34 10.79 5.57 -3.05
CA ASN A 34 9.92 5.28 -4.18
C ASN A 34 9.68 3.80 -4.51
N ASN A 35 9.95 2.88 -3.59
CA ASN A 35 9.54 1.48 -3.76
C ASN A 35 8.00 1.37 -3.70
N LEU A 36 7.39 0.88 -4.80
CA LEU A 36 5.93 0.86 -4.96
C LEU A 36 5.23 -0.14 -4.05
N GLU A 37 5.85 -1.30 -3.84
CA GLU A 37 5.36 -2.32 -2.92
C GLU A 37 5.33 -1.77 -1.48
N ALA A 38 6.40 -1.09 -1.07
CA ALA A 38 6.49 -0.46 0.23
C ALA A 38 5.44 0.66 0.42
N GLN A 39 5.16 1.44 -0.62
CA GLN A 39 4.09 2.42 -0.60
C GLN A 39 2.71 1.76 -0.43
N ASN A 40 2.48 0.62 -1.09
CA ASN A 40 1.26 -0.17 -0.88
C ASN A 40 1.17 -0.69 0.57
N PHE A 41 2.25 -1.25 1.12
CA PHE A 41 2.26 -1.72 2.52
C PHE A 41 2.06 -0.59 3.53
N LEU A 42 2.67 0.59 3.32
CA LEU A 42 2.38 1.77 4.14
C LEU A 42 0.90 2.14 4.10
N GLY A 43 0.27 2.08 2.92
CA GLY A 43 -1.17 2.23 2.77
C GLY A 43 -1.95 1.30 3.70
N ILE A 44 -1.55 0.03 3.78
CA ILE A 44 -2.17 -0.97 4.67
C ILE A 44 -1.96 -0.61 6.15
N HIS A 45 -0.72 -0.29 6.53
CA HIS A 45 -0.37 0.11 7.90
C HIS A 45 -1.24 1.26 8.41
N TYR A 46 -1.39 2.32 7.61
CA TYR A 46 -2.20 3.48 7.98
C TYR A 46 -3.71 3.22 7.90
N LEU A 47 -4.17 2.43 6.92
CA LEU A 47 -5.61 2.15 6.75
C LEU A 47 -6.18 1.36 7.94
N LEU A 48 -5.40 0.37 8.39
CA LEU A 48 -5.79 -0.58 9.43
C LEU A 48 -5.23 -0.22 10.82
N GLY A 49 -4.26 0.71 10.91
CA GLY A 49 -3.61 1.08 12.17
C GLY A 49 -2.66 0.00 12.69
N LEU A 50 -1.94 -0.68 11.79
CA LEU A 50 -1.06 -1.80 12.15
C LEU A 50 0.32 -1.27 12.53
N GLY A 51 0.70 -1.32 13.80
CA GLY A 51 1.98 -0.79 14.29
C GLY A 51 2.09 0.74 14.25
N VAL A 52 1.03 1.45 13.87
CA VAL A 52 0.95 2.91 13.74
C VAL A 52 -0.48 3.38 14.04
N LYS A 53 -0.65 4.64 14.42
CA LYS A 53 -2.01 5.22 14.55
C LYS A 53 -2.72 5.22 13.19
N ARG A 54 -3.93 4.64 13.15
CA ARG A 54 -4.78 4.64 11.94
C ARG A 54 -4.98 6.06 11.38
N ASP A 55 -4.70 6.22 10.08
CA ASP A 55 -4.89 7.45 9.32
C ASP A 55 -5.31 7.12 7.87
N VAL A 56 -6.60 7.26 7.59
CA VAL A 56 -7.15 6.91 6.28
C VAL A 56 -6.68 7.86 5.17
N LEU A 57 -6.48 9.14 5.49
CA LEU A 57 -6.05 10.13 4.49
C LEU A 57 -4.60 9.89 4.10
N LEU A 58 -3.75 9.51 5.05
CA LEU A 58 -2.37 9.13 4.76
C LEU A 58 -2.30 7.80 4.01
N ALA A 59 -3.15 6.82 4.36
CA ALA A 59 -3.27 5.59 3.58
C ALA A 59 -3.64 5.85 2.12
N LYS A 60 -4.66 6.69 1.89
CA LYS A 60 -5.06 7.13 0.54
C LYS A 60 -3.89 7.74 -0.22
N LYS A 61 -3.15 8.66 0.40
CA LYS A 61 -1.99 9.32 -0.25
C LYS A 61 -0.94 8.32 -0.71
N TRP A 62 -0.62 7.32 0.11
CA TRP A 62 0.36 6.29 -0.25
C TRP A 62 -0.15 5.35 -1.34
N TYR A 63 -1.41 4.93 -1.27
CA TYR A 63 -2.02 4.15 -2.35
C TYR A 63 -2.10 4.96 -3.65
N GLU A 64 -2.49 6.23 -3.64
CA GLU A 64 -2.51 7.09 -4.82
C GLU A 64 -1.13 7.18 -5.47
N LYS A 65 -0.08 7.40 -4.66
CA LYS A 65 1.30 7.47 -5.16
C LYS A 65 1.70 6.20 -5.90
N ALA A 66 1.46 5.03 -5.29
CA ALA A 66 1.79 3.74 -5.92
C ALA A 66 0.87 3.40 -7.10
N ALA A 67 -0.41 3.75 -7.02
CA ALA A 67 -1.42 3.48 -8.04
C ALA A 67 -1.17 4.28 -9.32
N ILE A 68 -0.80 5.56 -9.18
CA ILE A 68 -0.39 6.43 -10.30
C ILE A 68 0.86 5.87 -10.98
N ALA A 69 1.80 5.32 -10.21
CA ALA A 69 2.99 4.64 -10.73
C ALA A 69 2.72 3.23 -11.29
N GLY A 70 1.45 2.79 -11.32
CA GLY A 70 1.04 1.54 -11.95
C GLY A 70 0.99 0.32 -11.02
N HIS A 71 1.16 0.46 -9.70
CA HIS A 71 1.15 -0.71 -8.82
C HIS A 71 -0.26 -1.33 -8.71
N PRO A 72 -0.48 -2.58 -9.16
CA PRO A 72 -1.82 -3.15 -9.33
C PRO A 72 -2.56 -3.33 -7.99
N ASP A 73 -1.88 -3.78 -6.93
CA ASP A 73 -2.52 -3.92 -5.62
C ASP A 73 -2.90 -2.56 -5.02
N ALA A 74 -2.11 -1.52 -5.30
CA ALA A 74 -2.41 -0.19 -4.79
C ALA A 74 -3.61 0.42 -5.51
N GLN A 75 -3.70 0.21 -6.83
CA GLN A 75 -4.88 0.57 -7.63
C GLN A 75 -6.13 -0.16 -7.11
N ARG A 76 -6.04 -1.47 -6.88
CA ARG A 76 -7.15 -2.25 -6.32
C ARG A 76 -7.56 -1.73 -4.94
N ASN A 77 -6.60 -1.53 -4.03
CA ASN A 77 -6.86 -1.06 -2.67
C ASN A 77 -7.51 0.33 -2.68
N LEU A 78 -7.03 1.24 -3.52
CA LEU A 78 -7.60 2.57 -3.67
C LEU A 78 -9.03 2.52 -4.26
N GLY A 79 -9.27 1.65 -5.24
CA GLY A 79 -10.59 1.42 -5.81
C GLY A 79 -11.60 0.93 -4.76
N VAL A 80 -11.22 -0.07 -3.96
CA VAL A 80 -12.04 -0.59 -2.85
C VAL A 80 -12.29 0.47 -1.77
N MET A 81 -11.31 1.34 -1.48
CA MET A 81 -11.52 2.45 -0.54
C MET A 81 -12.61 3.41 -1.02
N TYR A 82 -12.62 3.76 -2.31
CA TYR A 82 -13.65 4.61 -2.91
C TYR A 82 -15.01 3.90 -3.02
N GLU A 83 -15.04 2.60 -3.33
CA GLU A 83 -16.28 1.82 -3.43
C GLU A 83 -16.98 1.68 -2.07
N SER A 84 -16.22 1.34 -1.04
CA SER A 84 -16.74 1.07 0.29
C SER A 84 -16.95 2.34 1.13
N GLY A 85 -16.37 3.47 0.73
CA GLY A 85 -16.35 4.70 1.54
C GLY A 85 -15.56 4.53 2.85
N ARG A 86 -14.59 3.61 2.92
CA ARG A 86 -13.80 3.35 4.13
C ARG A 86 -12.92 4.54 4.47
N GLY A 87 -13.48 5.46 5.27
CA GLY A 87 -12.86 6.72 5.70
C GLY A 87 -12.61 7.73 4.59
N LEU A 88 -13.29 7.56 3.46
CA LEU A 88 -13.40 8.52 2.36
C LEU A 88 -14.88 8.67 2.00
N VAL A 89 -15.23 9.78 1.33
CA VAL A 89 -16.53 9.89 0.67
C VAL A 89 -16.57 8.84 -0.44
N ARG A 90 -17.62 8.02 -0.44
CA ARG A 90 -17.83 6.98 -1.45
C ARG A 90 -17.95 7.59 -2.84
N ASP A 91 -17.25 7.01 -3.81
CA ASP A 91 -17.16 7.51 -5.18
C ASP A 91 -17.01 6.34 -6.15
N PHE A 92 -18.13 5.91 -6.74
CA PHE A 92 -18.15 4.74 -7.63
C PHE A 92 -17.41 4.98 -8.96
N GLU A 93 -17.35 6.23 -9.42
CA GLU A 93 -16.62 6.57 -10.65
C GLU A 93 -15.12 6.41 -10.42
N LYS A 94 -14.58 6.98 -9.33
CA LYS A 94 -13.18 6.77 -8.96
C LYS A 94 -12.88 5.31 -8.64
N ALA A 95 -13.80 4.61 -7.98
CA ALA A 95 -13.64 3.18 -7.73
C ALA A 95 -13.48 2.40 -9.04
N TYR A 96 -14.37 2.63 -10.01
CA TYR A 96 -14.31 2.00 -11.32
C TYR A 96 -12.99 2.29 -12.03
N ILE A 97 -12.55 3.55 -12.06
CA ILE A 97 -11.29 3.95 -12.71
C ILE A 97 -10.10 3.14 -12.16
N TRP A 98 -9.96 3.07 -10.85
CA TRP A 98 -8.83 2.39 -10.23
C TRP A 98 -8.92 0.86 -10.32
N LEU A 99 -10.11 0.27 -10.13
CA LEU A 99 -10.32 -1.16 -10.29
C LEU A 99 -10.10 -1.62 -11.73
N TYR A 100 -10.57 -0.85 -12.70
CA TYR A 100 -10.38 -1.15 -14.11
C TYR A 100 -8.91 -1.01 -14.52
N ALA A 101 -8.19 -0.02 -13.99
CA ALA A 101 -6.75 0.09 -14.18
C ALA A 101 -5.99 -1.14 -13.66
N ALA A 102 -6.34 -1.64 -12.47
CA ALA A 102 -5.76 -2.86 -11.91
C ALA A 102 -6.07 -4.10 -12.77
N TYR A 103 -7.32 -4.26 -13.20
CA TYR A 103 -7.77 -5.37 -14.05
C TYR A 103 -7.01 -5.43 -15.38
N ARG A 104 -6.83 -4.28 -16.04
CA ARG A 104 -6.12 -4.18 -17.32
C ARG A 104 -4.67 -4.65 -17.28
N GLN A 105 -4.02 -4.58 -16.12
CA GLN A 105 -2.64 -5.04 -15.96
C GLN A 105 -2.56 -6.56 -15.80
N GLY A 106 -3.59 -7.20 -15.23
CA GLY A 106 -3.72 -8.66 -15.16
C GLY A 106 -4.19 -9.30 -16.47
N HIS A 107 -4.85 -8.51 -17.33
CA HIS A 107 -5.32 -8.93 -18.65
C HIS A 107 -4.83 -7.96 -19.72
N PRO A 108 -3.52 -7.96 -20.05
CA PRO A 108 -3.06 -7.27 -21.24
C PRO A 108 -3.87 -7.81 -22.43
N ARG A 109 -4.35 -6.92 -23.31
CA ARG A 109 -5.11 -7.33 -24.51
C ARG A 109 -4.40 -8.54 -25.12
N ALA A 110 -5.10 -9.68 -25.18
CA ALA A 110 -4.70 -10.75 -26.08
C ALA A 110 -4.73 -10.12 -27.48
N ALA A 111 -3.55 -9.78 -27.98
CA ALA A 111 -3.34 -9.23 -29.31
C ALA A 111 -3.28 -10.37 -30.33
#